data_AF-A0A2R4X3X4-F1
#
_entry.id   AF-A0A2R4X3X4-F1
#
_cell.length_a   1.000
_cell.length_b   1.000
_cell.length_c   1.000
_cell.angle_alpha   90.00
_cell.angle_beta   90.00
_cell.angle_gamma   90.00
#
_symmetry.space_group_name_H-M   'P 1'
#
loop_
_entity.id
_entity.type
_entity.pdbx_description
1 polymer ?
#
loop_
_entity_poly.entity_id
_entity_poly.type
_entity_poly.pdbx_seq_one_letter_code
_entity_poly.pdbx_strand_id
1 'polypeptide(L)'
;MVLPDPGTLQDAARHAERVAEEGIDTSNAKALAKMRNALKRLEDAAQDARKGEIEPALDEEVDVGDNVGDVVRVTQSRSTVTDTEAALEMLEDADADPGDLMRIYVGRFRDAVNGSDSDPSEVIEDEEYTCYHRTGDGSSG
;
A
#
# COMPACT_ATOMS: atom_id res chain seq x y z
N MET A 1 11.68 23.13 -7.16
CA MET A 1 10.61 22.53 -7.97
C MET A 1 11.24 21.90 -9.20
N VAL A 2 11.32 20.57 -9.24
CA VAL A 2 11.74 19.83 -10.43
C VAL A 2 10.48 19.09 -10.89
N LEU A 3 9.89 19.54 -12.01
CA LEU A 3 8.73 18.86 -12.57
C LEU A 3 9.12 17.43 -12.98
N PRO A 4 8.31 16.41 -12.66
CA PRO A 4 8.53 15.07 -13.17
C PRO A 4 8.50 15.11 -14.71
N ASP A 5 9.43 14.40 -15.34
CA ASP A 5 9.58 14.42 -16.79
C ASP A 5 8.29 13.93 -17.45
N PRO A 6 7.56 14.78 -18.21
CA PRO A 6 6.31 14.42 -18.86
C PRO A 6 6.44 13.20 -19.78
N GLY A 7 7.65 12.91 -20.27
CA GLY A 7 7.93 11.73 -21.07
C GLY A 7 7.65 10.43 -20.32
N THR A 8 7.96 10.36 -19.02
CA THR A 8 7.79 9.14 -18.22
C THR A 8 6.31 8.79 -17.99
N LEU A 9 5.46 9.80 -17.75
CA LEU A 9 4.02 9.60 -17.56
C LEU A 9 3.29 9.32 -18.88
N GLN A 10 3.65 10.01 -19.96
CA GLN A 10 3.08 9.73 -21.28
C GLN A 10 3.47 8.35 -21.80
N ASP A 11 4.69 7.90 -21.54
CA ASP A 11 5.12 6.56 -21.95
C ASP A 11 4.44 5.47 -21.14
N ALA A 12 4.22 5.69 -19.83
CA ALA A 12 3.43 4.79 -19.00
C ALA A 12 1.96 4.70 -19.49
N ALA A 13 1.34 5.84 -19.81
CA ALA A 13 -0.03 5.89 -20.33
C ALA A 13 -0.14 5.16 -21.67
N ARG A 14 0.77 5.44 -22.62
CA ARG A 14 0.80 4.81 -23.94
C ARG A 14 1.05 3.30 -23.86
N HIS A 15 1.84 2.86 -22.87
CA HIS A 15 2.05 1.44 -22.61
C HIS A 15 0.79 0.75 -22.08
N ALA A 16 0.08 1.37 -21.14
CA ALA A 16 -1.17 0.84 -20.60
C ALA A 16 -2.27 0.76 -21.65
N GLU A 17 -2.38 1.77 -22.52
CA GLU A 17 -3.37 1.83 -23.61
C GLU A 17 -3.17 0.69 -24.62
N ARG A 18 -1.92 0.43 -25.03
CA ARG A 18 -1.59 -0.70 -25.90
C ARG A 18 -1.91 -2.07 -25.27
N VAL A 19 -1.66 -2.23 -23.97
CA VAL A 19 -1.99 -3.47 -23.24
C VAL A 19 -3.51 -3.68 -23.19
N ALA A 20 -4.29 -2.61 -23.10
CA ALA A 20 -5.75 -2.67 -23.12
C ALA A 20 -6.30 -3.04 -24.52
N GLU A 21 -5.66 -2.56 -25.60
CA GLU A 21 -6.09 -2.83 -26.98
C GLU A 21 -5.72 -4.23 -27.49
N GLU A 22 -4.48 -4.69 -27.24
CA GLU A 22 -3.97 -5.94 -27.83
C GLU A 22 -4.38 -7.19 -27.04
N GLY A 23 -4.85 -7.03 -25.80
CA GLY A 23 -5.09 -8.13 -24.87
C GLY A 23 -3.77 -8.77 -24.39
N ILE A 24 -3.85 -9.50 -23.27
CA ILE A 24 -2.67 -10.10 -22.65
C ILE A 24 -2.54 -11.54 -23.16
N ASP A 25 -1.45 -11.84 -23.87
CA ASP A 25 -1.08 -13.24 -24.14
C ASP A 25 -0.68 -13.92 -22.83
N THR A 26 -1.65 -14.62 -22.22
CA THR A 26 -1.48 -15.33 -20.95
C THR A 26 -0.76 -16.67 -21.10
N SER A 27 -0.43 -17.10 -22.33
CA SER A 27 0.23 -18.38 -22.59
C SER A 27 1.72 -18.36 -22.26
N ASN A 28 2.32 -17.17 -22.10
CA ASN A 28 3.73 -16.99 -21.81
C ASN A 28 3.97 -16.46 -20.39
N ALA A 29 4.21 -17.38 -19.45
CA ALA A 29 4.44 -17.07 -18.04
C ALA A 29 5.57 -16.04 -17.80
N LYS A 30 6.58 -15.99 -18.68
CA LYS A 30 7.68 -15.01 -18.59
C LYS A 30 7.22 -13.60 -18.97
N ALA A 31 6.31 -13.48 -19.94
CA ALA A 31 5.70 -12.21 -20.31
C ALA A 31 4.77 -11.69 -19.20
N LEU A 32 3.95 -12.58 -18.61
CA LEU A 32 3.09 -12.25 -17.47
C LEU A 32 3.88 -11.78 -16.24
N ALA A 33 4.98 -12.47 -15.89
CA ALA A 33 5.83 -12.06 -14.77
C ALA A 33 6.48 -10.68 -15.00
N LYS A 34 6.90 -10.38 -16.24
CA LYS A 34 7.42 -9.05 -16.61
C LYS A 34 6.36 -7.97 -16.50
N MET A 35 5.13 -8.24 -16.98
CA MET A 35 4.01 -7.31 -16.88
C MET A 35 3.62 -7.05 -15.43
N ARG A 36 3.50 -8.09 -14.60
CA ARG A 36 3.25 -7.94 -13.15
C ARG A 36 4.30 -7.03 -12.50
N ASN A 37 5.58 -7.25 -12.81
CA ASN A 37 6.66 -6.43 -12.26
C ASN A 37 6.63 -4.99 -12.80
N ALA A 38 6.21 -4.78 -14.05
CA ALA A 38 6.05 -3.44 -14.62
C ALA A 38 4.88 -2.68 -13.97
N LEU A 39 3.74 -3.36 -13.77
CA LEU A 39 2.58 -2.80 -13.05
C LEU A 39 2.95 -2.44 -11.62
N LYS A 40 3.68 -3.32 -10.90
CA LYS A 40 4.16 -3.03 -9.55
C LYS A 40 5.06 -1.79 -9.50
N ARG A 41 5.99 -1.66 -10.45
CA ARG A 41 6.85 -0.46 -10.55
C ARG A 41 6.07 0.81 -10.84
N LEU A 42 5.00 0.71 -11.65
CA LEU A 42 4.14 1.85 -11.94
C LEU A 42 3.35 2.27 -10.69
N GLU A 43 2.84 1.30 -9.93
CA GLU A 43 2.19 1.55 -8.63
C GLU A 43 3.15 2.21 -7.64
N ASP A 44 4.37 1.68 -7.51
CA ASP A 44 5.41 2.24 -6.65
C ASP A 44 5.73 3.70 -7.07
N ALA A 45 5.94 3.96 -8.36
CA ALA A 45 6.23 5.30 -8.88
C ALA A 45 5.06 6.28 -8.69
N ALA A 46 3.82 5.84 -8.88
CA ALA A 46 2.64 6.67 -8.64
C ALA A 46 2.48 7.00 -7.14
N GLN A 47 2.80 6.05 -6.27
CA GLN A 47 2.81 6.27 -4.83
C GLN A 47 3.89 7.28 -4.44
N ASP A 48 5.10 7.14 -4.97
CA ASP A 48 6.21 8.06 -4.69
C ASP A 48 5.89 9.49 -5.18
N ALA A 49 5.33 9.63 -6.38
CA ALA A 49 4.91 10.94 -6.89
C ALA A 49 3.82 11.59 -6.02
N ARG A 50 2.85 10.79 -5.54
CA ARG A 50 1.81 11.28 -4.63
C ARG A 50 2.43 11.77 -3.32
N LYS A 51 3.27 10.96 -2.68
CA LYS A 51 3.90 11.28 -1.39
C LYS A 51 4.92 12.42 -1.48
N GLY A 52 5.65 12.52 -2.59
CA GLY A 52 6.73 13.49 -2.75
C GLY A 52 6.25 14.87 -3.23
N GLU A 53 5.21 14.92 -4.05
CA GLU A 53 4.81 16.17 -4.71
C GLU A 53 3.39 16.63 -4.32
N ILE A 54 2.45 15.69 -4.13
CA ILE A 54 1.03 16.02 -3.91
C ILE A 54 0.74 16.19 -2.41
N GLU A 55 1.12 15.21 -1.60
CA GLU A 55 0.85 15.21 -0.15
C GLU A 55 1.47 16.45 0.54
N PRO A 56 2.73 16.87 0.27
CA PRO A 56 3.29 18.08 0.88
C PRO A 56 2.57 19.37 0.48
N ALA A 57 2.15 19.49 -0.78
CA ALA A 57 1.40 20.65 -1.25
C ALA A 57 0.00 20.73 -0.63
N LEU A 58 -0.61 19.59 -0.33
CA LEU A 58 -1.87 19.53 0.41
C LEU A 58 -1.66 19.74 1.92
N ASP A 59 -0.55 19.28 2.47
CA ASP A 59 -0.22 19.41 3.91
C ASP A 59 -0.06 20.88 4.33
N GLU A 60 0.37 21.76 3.42
CA GLU A 60 0.44 23.22 3.63
C GLU A 60 -0.95 23.89 3.71
N GLU A 61 -1.97 23.27 3.10
CA GLU A 61 -3.30 23.85 2.92
C GLU A 61 -4.38 23.16 3.78
N VAL A 62 -4.12 21.95 4.28
CA VAL A 62 -5.11 21.09 4.97
C VAL A 62 -4.53 20.48 6.24
N ASP A 63 -5.03 20.94 7.38
CA ASP A 63 -4.75 20.32 8.67
C ASP A 63 -5.45 18.96 8.82
N VAL A 64 -4.96 18.13 9.73
CA VAL A 64 -5.58 16.83 10.02
C VAL A 64 -6.98 17.03 10.58
N GLY A 65 -7.99 16.46 9.90
CA GLY A 65 -9.40 16.62 10.24
C GLY A 65 -10.14 17.66 9.39
N ASP A 66 -9.41 18.46 8.61
CA ASP A 66 -10.00 19.46 7.70
C ASP A 66 -10.29 18.89 6.30
N ASN A 67 -11.10 19.62 5.54
CA ASN A 67 -11.54 19.26 4.20
C ASN A 67 -11.25 20.37 3.17
N VAL A 68 -10.83 19.98 1.97
CA VAL A 68 -10.75 20.85 0.80
C VAL A 68 -11.53 20.23 -0.34
N GLY A 69 -12.69 20.81 -0.64
CA GLY A 69 -13.67 20.20 -1.54
C GLY A 69 -14.12 18.83 -1.01
N ASP A 70 -14.02 17.80 -1.85
CA ASP A 70 -14.37 16.42 -1.50
C ASP A 70 -13.20 15.63 -0.90
N VAL A 71 -12.07 16.28 -0.59
CA VAL A 71 -10.86 15.61 -0.10
C VAL A 71 -10.67 15.92 1.37
N VAL A 72 -10.49 14.88 2.17
CA VAL A 72 -10.29 14.99 3.62
C VAL A 72 -8.97 14.34 4.02
N ARG A 73 -8.21 15.04 4.85
CA ARG A 73 -6.97 14.53 5.45
C ARG A 73 -7.28 13.78 6.73
N VAL A 74 -6.91 12.50 6.78
CA VAL A 74 -7.10 11.64 7.97
C VAL A 74 -5.81 11.00 8.39
N THR A 75 -5.64 10.82 9.70
CA THR A 75 -4.63 9.93 10.24
C THR A 75 -5.09 8.48 10.06
N GLN A 76 -4.20 7.65 9.53
CA GLN A 76 -4.33 6.20 9.52
C GLN A 76 -3.14 5.57 10.21
N SER A 77 -3.35 4.38 10.75
CA SER A 77 -2.29 3.57 11.32
C SER A 77 -2.11 2.33 10.45
N ARG A 78 -0.86 1.96 10.20
CA ARG A 78 -0.52 0.73 9.50
C ARG A 78 0.46 -0.07 10.33
N SER A 79 0.03 -1.26 10.72
CA SER A 79 0.91 -2.26 11.34
C SER A 79 1.58 -3.10 10.24
N THR A 80 2.89 -3.29 10.32
CA THR A 80 3.64 -4.17 9.42
C THR A 80 4.60 -5.04 10.22
N VAL A 81 4.71 -6.32 9.86
CA VAL A 81 5.73 -7.21 10.42
C VAL A 81 7.09 -6.81 9.84
N THR A 82 8.04 -6.42 10.69
CA THR A 82 9.38 -5.94 10.31
C THR A 82 10.41 -7.07 10.31
N ASP A 83 10.23 -8.06 11.17
CA ASP A 83 11.05 -9.28 11.23
C ASP A 83 10.19 -10.52 10.97
N THR A 84 10.22 -10.99 9.71
CA THR A 84 9.41 -12.14 9.30
C THR A 84 9.92 -13.45 9.89
N GLU A 85 11.21 -13.58 10.18
CA GLU A 85 11.80 -14.81 10.71
C GLU A 85 11.39 -14.98 12.17
N ALA A 86 11.58 -13.94 12.99
CA ALA A 86 11.13 -13.93 14.38
C ALA A 86 9.61 -14.10 14.49
N ALA A 87 8.83 -13.49 13.60
CA ALA A 87 7.37 -13.64 13.63
C ALA A 87 6.88 -15.05 13.26
N LEU A 88 7.61 -15.79 12.42
CA LEU A 88 7.31 -17.21 12.13
C LEU A 88 7.60 -18.10 13.35
N GLU A 89 8.71 -17.84 14.06
CA GLU A 89 9.06 -18.54 15.29
C GLU A 89 7.98 -18.34 16.37
N MET A 90 7.49 -17.11 16.55
CA MET A 90 6.39 -16.82 17.48
C MET A 90 5.09 -17.56 17.15
N LEU A 91 4.79 -17.77 15.86
CA LEU A 91 3.62 -18.55 15.45
C LEU A 91 3.83 -20.06 15.67
N GLU A 92 5.05 -20.56 15.45
CA GLU A 92 5.40 -21.96 15.73
C GLU A 92 5.27 -22.26 17.23
N ASP A 93 5.77 -21.38 18.10
CA ASP A 93 5.62 -21.49 19.55
C ASP A 93 4.15 -21.47 20.01
N ALA A 94 3.30 -20.77 19.27
CA ALA A 94 1.86 -20.68 19.52
C ALA A 94 1.03 -21.78 18.84
N ASP A 95 1.66 -22.73 18.12
CA ASP A 95 1.00 -23.76 17.29
C ASP A 95 -0.01 -23.15 16.30
N ALA A 96 0.36 -22.03 15.68
CA ALA A 96 -0.48 -21.21 14.82
C ALA A 96 -0.09 -21.26 13.33
N ASP A 97 -0.99 -20.81 12.44
CA ASP A 97 -0.80 -20.86 10.98
C ASP A 97 0.15 -19.73 10.50
N PRO A 98 1.27 -20.05 9.82
CA PRO A 98 2.17 -19.04 9.24
C PRO A 98 1.49 -18.11 8.22
N GLY A 99 0.32 -18.49 7.68
CA GLY A 99 -0.49 -17.63 6.82
C GLY A 99 -1.00 -16.34 7.48
N ASP A 100 -1.04 -16.28 8.82
CA ASP A 100 -1.54 -15.12 9.56
C ASP A 100 -0.58 -13.91 9.56
N LEU A 101 0.65 -14.03 9.01
CA LEU A 101 1.64 -12.95 8.91
C LEU A 101 1.35 -11.89 7.82
N MET A 102 0.40 -12.11 6.93
CA MET A 102 0.21 -11.21 5.79
C MET A 102 -0.15 -9.78 6.22
N ARG A 103 0.36 -8.77 5.49
CA ARG A 103 0.16 -7.33 5.77
C ARG A 103 -1.30 -6.87 5.94
N ILE A 104 -2.27 -7.61 5.41
CA ILE A 104 -3.72 -7.36 5.56
C ILE A 104 -4.28 -7.99 6.86
N TYR A 105 -3.58 -8.98 7.40
CA TYR A 105 -4.00 -9.84 8.50
C TYR A 105 -3.10 -9.75 9.74
N VAL A 106 -2.29 -8.69 9.91
CA VAL A 106 -1.43 -8.48 11.11
C VAL A 106 -2.24 -8.56 12.42
N GLY A 107 -3.53 -8.21 12.39
CA GLY A 107 -4.43 -8.43 13.53
C GLY A 107 -4.57 -9.91 13.92
N ARG A 108 -4.62 -10.83 12.95
CA ARG A 108 -4.66 -12.27 13.23
C ARG A 108 -3.34 -12.80 13.77
N PHE A 109 -2.21 -12.30 13.28
CA PHE A 109 -0.92 -12.61 13.88
C PHE A 109 -0.90 -12.20 15.36
N ARG A 110 -1.32 -10.97 15.68
CA ARG A 110 -1.47 -10.52 17.08
C ARG A 110 -2.38 -11.44 17.87
N ASP A 111 -3.55 -11.78 17.36
CA ASP A 111 -4.51 -12.67 18.04
C ASP A 111 -3.97 -14.09 18.24
N ALA A 112 -3.22 -14.62 17.27
CA ALA A 112 -2.68 -15.98 17.29
C ALA A 112 -1.56 -16.15 18.31
N VAL A 113 -0.72 -15.12 18.48
CA VAL A 113 0.35 -15.14 19.49
C VAL A 113 -0.12 -14.54 20.83
N ASN A 114 -1.34 -14.01 20.90
CA ASN A 114 -1.92 -13.47 22.13
C ASN A 114 -2.18 -14.61 23.13
N GLY A 115 -1.23 -14.82 24.04
CA GLY A 115 -1.25 -15.90 25.02
C GLY A 115 0.01 -16.77 25.03
N SER A 116 0.94 -16.57 24.08
CA SER A 116 2.31 -17.06 24.20
C SER A 116 3.14 -16.13 25.10
N ASP A 117 4.35 -16.57 25.47
CA ASP A 117 5.30 -15.76 26.24
C ASP A 117 5.97 -14.66 25.39
N SER A 118 5.67 -14.59 24.09
CA SER A 118 6.28 -13.69 23.12
C SER A 118 5.43 -12.42 22.93
N ASP A 119 6.07 -11.25 22.93
CA ASP A 119 5.39 -9.97 22.67
C ASP A 119 5.38 -9.68 21.16
N PRO A 120 4.20 -9.70 20.49
CA PRO A 120 4.12 -9.40 19.06
C PRO A 120 4.58 -7.99 18.69
N SER A 121 4.65 -7.05 19.65
CA SER A 121 5.13 -5.69 19.37
C SER A 121 6.63 -5.63 19.05
N GLU A 122 7.41 -6.67 19.39
CA GLU A 122 8.84 -6.73 19.04
C GLU A 122 9.07 -6.91 17.53
N VAL A 123 8.11 -7.50 16.82
CA VAL A 123 8.21 -7.81 15.39
C VAL A 123 7.20 -7.04 14.54
N ILE A 124 6.34 -6.22 15.15
CA ILE A 124 5.37 -5.37 14.47
C ILE A 124 5.73 -3.91 14.70
N GLU A 125 5.90 -3.17 13.61
CA GLU A 125 5.97 -1.72 13.64
C GLU A 125 4.61 -1.12 13.29
N ASP A 126 4.12 -0.24 14.16
CA ASP A 126 2.94 0.59 13.91
C ASP A 126 3.40 1.95 13.36
N GLU A 127 3.11 2.19 12.09
CA GLU A 127 3.37 3.47 11.43
C GLU A 127 2.07 4.27 11.37
N GLU A 128 2.01 5.42 12.06
CA GLU A 128 0.98 6.43 11.81
C GLU A 128 1.36 7.27 10.60
N TYR A 129 0.44 7.39 9.66
CA TYR A 129 0.61 8.20 8.46
C TYR A 129 -0.68 8.96 8.17
N THR A 130 -0.56 10.17 7.64
CA THR A 130 -1.72 10.91 7.15
C THR A 130 -1.97 10.56 5.70
N CYS A 131 -3.23 10.40 5.31
CA CYS A 131 -3.61 10.17 3.93
C CYS A 131 -4.81 11.02 3.54
N TYR A 132 -4.95 11.22 2.24
CA TYR A 132 -6.07 11.93 1.65
C TYR A 132 -7.07 10.93 1.09
N HIS A 133 -8.31 11.03 1.54
CA HIS A 133 -9.41 10.24 0.99
C HIS A 133 -10.46 11.15 0.40
N ARG A 134 -11.11 10.67 -0.67
CA ARG A 134 -12.27 11.36 -1.20
C ARG A 134 -13.47 10.99 -0.33
N THR A 135 -14.13 11.98 0.27
CA THR A 135 -15.46 11.76 0.82
C THR A 135 -16.35 11.37 -0.34
N GLY A 136 -16.85 10.13 -0.33
CA GLY A 136 -17.71 9.63 -1.40
C GLY A 136 -18.85 10.61 -1.66
N ASP A 137 -19.17 10.84 -2.93
CA ASP A 137 -20.41 11.52 -3.30
C ASP A 137 -21.55 10.86 -2.53
N GLY A 138 -22.31 11.65 -1.78
CA GLY A 138 -23.46 11.17 -1.04
C GLY A 138 -24.45 10.48 -1.98
N SER A 139 -24.34 9.16 -2.14
CA SER A 139 -25.46 8.33 -2.53
C SER A 139 -26.30 8.14 -1.28
N SER A 140 -27.29 9.02 -1.15
CA SER A 140 -28.50 8.70 -0.40
C SER A 140 -29.10 7.42 -0.98
N GLY A 141 -29.31 6.42 -0.13
CA GLY A 141 -30.05 5.20 -0.40
C GLY A 141 -30.61 4.66 0.90
#